data_AF-A0A8S4GHY3-F1
#
_entry.id   AF-A0A8S4GHY3-F1
#
_cell.length_a   1.000
_cell.length_b   1.000
_cell.length_c   1.000
_cell.angle_alpha   90.00
_cell.angle_beta   90.00
_cell.angle_gamma   90.00
#
_symmetry.space_group_name_H-M   'P 1'
#
loop_
_entity.id
_entity.type
_entity.pdbx_description
1 polymer ?
#
loop_
_entity_poly.entity_id
_entity_poly.type
_entity_poly.pdbx_seq_one_letter_code
_entity_poly.pdbx_strand_id
1 'polypeptide(L)'
;MWDEYARNPSAALQWQQQYSHFMFELEDASADGSIDNDEFTTVCSSYGIDPQECKVAFSKMAKGKASVSWDEFQELWKEYFSTEDPNAPGNFIFGRTSF
;
A
#
# COMPACT_ATOMS: atom_id res chain seq x y z
N MET A 1 -7.33 6.90 15.87
CA MET A 1 -7.13 7.69 14.63
C MET A 1 -7.47 6.86 13.39
N TRP A 2 -6.99 5.62 13.33
CA TRP A 2 -7.40 4.64 12.31
C TRP A 2 -8.38 3.59 12.84
N ASP A 3 -8.63 3.49 14.15
CA ASP A 3 -9.57 2.51 14.73
C ASP A 3 -11.01 2.68 14.24
N GLU A 4 -11.46 3.92 14.08
CA GLU A 4 -12.78 4.22 13.52
C GLU A 4 -12.82 3.94 12.01
N TYR A 5 -11.73 4.23 11.30
CA TYR A 5 -11.57 3.92 9.89
C TYR A 5 -11.62 2.40 9.66
N ALA A 6 -10.91 1.61 10.46
CA ALA A 6 -10.90 0.15 10.39
C ALA A 6 -12.31 -0.44 10.51
N ARG A 7 -13.15 0.15 11.37
CA ARG A 7 -14.56 -0.29 11.56
C ARG A 7 -15.49 0.15 10.45
N ASN A 8 -15.21 1.29 9.80
CA ASN A 8 -16.01 1.79 8.69
C ASN A 8 -15.16 2.56 7.66
N PRO A 9 -14.42 1.86 6.78
CA PRO A 9 -13.57 2.50 5.78
C PRO A 9 -14.38 3.33 4.76
N SER A 10 -15.68 3.04 4.62
CA SER A 10 -16.57 3.79 3.73
C SER A 10 -16.90 5.20 4.23
N ALA A 11 -16.71 5.45 5.53
CA ALA A 11 -16.90 6.76 6.16
C ALA A 11 -15.56 7.49 6.41
N ALA A 12 -14.56 7.23 5.56
CA ALA A 12 -13.24 7.84 5.65
C ALA A 12 -13.32 9.37 5.73
N LEU A 13 -12.68 9.95 6.74
CA LEU A 13 -12.55 11.38 6.89
C LEU A 13 -11.69 11.96 5.75
N GLN A 14 -11.94 13.22 5.38
CA GLN A 14 -11.23 13.85 4.26
C GLN A 14 -9.70 13.81 4.42
N TRP A 15 -9.19 14.03 5.63
CA TRP A 15 -7.75 13.98 5.89
C TRP A 15 -7.16 12.57 5.73
N GLN A 16 -7.94 11.50 5.97
CA GLN A 16 -7.52 10.11 5.77
C GLN A 16 -7.40 9.79 4.28
N GLN A 17 -8.35 10.29 3.48
CA GLN A 17 -8.31 10.17 2.02
C GLN A 17 -7.11 10.92 1.44
N GLN A 18 -6.88 12.15 1.92
CA GLN A 18 -5.70 12.94 1.54
C GLN A 18 -4.39 12.25 1.92
N TYR A 19 -4.32 11.65 3.11
CA TYR A 19 -3.14 10.91 3.53
C TYR A 19 -2.90 9.65 2.69
N SER A 20 -3.95 8.90 2.34
CA SER A 20 -3.85 7.76 1.42
C SER A 20 -3.33 8.18 0.04
N HIS A 21 -3.86 9.28 -0.51
CA HIS A 21 -3.40 9.82 -1.79
C HIS A 21 -1.95 10.28 -1.73
N PHE A 22 -1.57 10.99 -0.66
CA PHE A 22 -0.19 11.41 -0.44
C PHE A 22 0.78 10.21 -0.39
N MET A 23 0.40 9.11 0.27
CA MET A 23 1.22 7.91 0.29
C MET A 23 1.34 7.25 -1.08
N PHE A 24 0.26 7.24 -1.87
CA PHE A 24 0.30 6.76 -3.25
C PHE A 24 1.24 7.61 -4.12
N GLU A 25 1.12 8.94 -4.08
CA GLU A 25 1.99 9.86 -4.84
C GLU A 25 3.46 9.79 -4.40
N LEU A 26 3.71 9.43 -3.14
CA LEU A 26 5.07 9.19 -2.65
C LEU A 26 5.68 7.93 -3.28
N GLU A 27 4.85 6.91 -3.54
CA GLU A 27 5.27 5.66 -4.18
C GLU A 27 5.34 5.79 -5.70
N ASP A 28 4.35 6.42 -6.34
CA ASP A 28 4.30 6.74 -7.79
C ASP A 28 5.23 7.92 -8.13
N ALA A 29 6.54 7.67 -8.04
CA ALA A 29 7.56 8.67 -8.30
C ALA A 29 7.60 9.12 -9.77
N SER A 30 7.13 8.28 -10.70
CA SER A 30 7.02 8.62 -12.12
C SER A 30 5.79 9.46 -12.47
N ALA A 31 4.81 9.54 -11.57
CA ALA A 31 3.52 10.19 -11.75
C ALA A 31 2.73 9.62 -12.95
N ASP A 32 2.81 8.31 -13.16
CA ASP A 32 2.13 7.61 -14.27
C ASP A 32 0.72 7.10 -13.88
N GLY A 33 0.34 7.26 -12.61
CA GLY A 33 -0.93 6.82 -12.06
C GLY A 33 -0.93 5.36 -11.61
N SER A 34 0.25 4.73 -11.53
CA SER A 34 0.45 3.39 -11.00
C SER A 34 1.78 3.25 -10.27
N ILE A 35 1.86 2.29 -9.36
CA ILE A 35 3.08 1.98 -8.62
C ILE A 35 3.65 0.68 -9.20
N ASP A 36 4.86 0.74 -9.71
CA ASP A 36 5.60 -0.44 -10.17
C ASP A 36 6.54 -1.04 -9.08
N ASN A 37 7.18 -2.16 -9.42
CA ASN A 37 8.05 -2.85 -8.47
C ASN A 37 9.29 -2.03 -8.09
N ASP A 38 9.87 -1.29 -9.02
CA ASP A 38 11.11 -0.53 -8.82
C ASP A 38 10.84 0.72 -7.99
N GLU A 39 9.74 1.41 -8.27
CA GLU A 39 9.20 2.53 -7.48
C GLU A 39 8.95 2.12 -6.03
N PHE A 40 8.13 1.08 -5.84
CA PHE A 40 7.79 0.55 -4.53
C PHE A 40 9.03 0.13 -3.74
N THR A 41 9.95 -0.59 -4.40
CA THR A 41 11.19 -1.05 -3.78
C THR A 41 12.08 0.12 -3.38
N THR A 42 12.19 1.16 -4.22
CA THR A 42 13.01 2.34 -3.95
C THR A 42 12.50 3.08 -2.71
N VAL A 43 11.19 3.33 -2.65
CA VAL A 43 10.56 4.05 -1.54
C VAL A 43 10.66 3.25 -0.25
N CYS A 44 10.22 1.99 -0.24
CA CYS A 44 10.28 1.14 0.95
C CYS A 44 11.72 0.94 1.47
N SER A 45 12.70 0.79 0.57
CA SER A 45 14.10 0.64 0.97
C SER A 45 14.68 1.91 1.58
N SER A 46 14.19 3.09 1.18
CA SER A 46 14.56 4.36 1.80
C SER A 46 14.14 4.45 3.28
N TYR A 47 13.11 3.70 3.67
CA TYR A 47 12.65 3.52 5.05
C TYR A 47 13.37 2.38 5.80
N GLY A 48 14.43 1.82 5.22
CA GLY A 48 15.28 0.80 5.86
C GLY A 48 14.74 -0.63 5.75
N ILE A 49 13.79 -0.88 4.85
CA ILE A 49 13.32 -2.24 4.53
C ILE A 49 14.30 -2.88 3.55
N ASP A 50 14.53 -4.18 3.70
CA ASP A 50 15.40 -4.90 2.78
C ASP A 50 14.79 -4.91 1.36
N PRO A 51 15.56 -4.54 0.31
CA PRO A 51 15.03 -4.49 -1.06
C PRO A 51 14.46 -5.82 -1.55
N GLN A 52 15.00 -6.96 -1.11
CA GLN A 52 14.45 -8.27 -1.48
C GLN A 52 13.12 -8.51 -0.79
N GLU A 53 12.95 -8.07 0.46
CA GLU A 53 11.67 -8.09 1.16
C GLU A 53 10.63 -7.20 0.46
N CYS A 54 11.00 -5.98 0.06
CA CYS A 54 10.13 -5.07 -0.68
C CYS A 54 9.60 -5.71 -1.96
N LYS A 55 10.46 -6.41 -2.72
CA LYS A 55 10.05 -7.12 -3.95
C LYS A 55 9.04 -8.23 -3.68
N VAL A 56 9.22 -8.98 -2.60
CA VAL A 56 8.28 -10.03 -2.20
C VAL A 56 6.95 -9.41 -1.75
N ALA A 57 6.99 -8.33 -0.98
CA ALA A 57 5.81 -7.59 -0.55
C ALA A 57 5.03 -7.03 -1.75
N PHE A 58 5.71 -6.39 -2.71
CA PHE A 58 5.10 -5.91 -3.94
C PHE A 58 4.43 -7.03 -4.73
N SER A 59 5.11 -8.18 -4.90
CA SER A 59 4.54 -9.32 -5.62
C SER A 59 3.22 -9.81 -5.00
N LYS A 60 3.11 -9.80 -3.66
CA LYS A 60 1.89 -10.15 -2.93
C LYS A 60 0.82 -9.05 -3.05
N MET A 61 1.21 -7.79 -2.89
CA MET A 61 0.34 -6.61 -3.03
C MET A 61 -0.30 -6.54 -4.43
N ALA A 62 0.53 -6.68 -5.47
CA ALA A 62 0.13 -6.56 -6.87
C ALA A 62 -0.59 -7.82 -7.40
N LYS A 63 -0.69 -8.89 -6.61
CA LYS A 63 -1.35 -10.16 -7.02
C LYS A 63 -0.81 -10.70 -8.37
N GLY A 64 0.48 -10.51 -8.63
CA GLY A 64 1.14 -10.92 -9.88
C GLY A 64 1.03 -9.94 -11.05
N LYS A 65 0.49 -8.73 -10.85
CA LYS A 65 0.52 -7.64 -11.84
C LYS A 65 1.88 -6.93 -11.86
N ALA A 66 2.13 -6.21 -12.96
CA ALA A 66 3.34 -5.42 -13.12
C ALA A 66 3.29 -4.09 -12.35
N SER A 67 2.09 -3.53 -12.17
CA SER A 67 1.86 -2.30 -11.40
C SER A 67 0.52 -2.34 -10.66
N VAL A 68 0.35 -1.41 -9.72
CA VAL A 68 -0.86 -1.21 -8.93
C VAL A 68 -1.38 0.21 -9.19
N SER A 69 -2.57 0.33 -9.75
CA SER A 69 -3.22 1.63 -10.00
C SER A 69 -3.72 2.28 -8.71
N TRP A 70 -4.04 3.58 -8.76
CA TRP A 70 -4.65 4.28 -7.63
C TRP A 70 -5.92 3.59 -7.10
N ASP A 71 -6.84 3.19 -7.98
CA ASP A 71 -8.09 2.52 -7.57
C ASP A 71 -7.82 1.21 -6.82
N GLU A 72 -6.79 0.46 -7.22
CA GLU A 72 -6.37 -0.77 -6.55
C GLU A 72 -5.68 -0.49 -5.23
N PHE A 73 -4.84 0.55 -5.18
CA PHE A 73 -4.18 1.00 -3.96
C PHE A 73 -5.21 1.44 -2.91
N GLN A 74 -6.31 2.08 -3.30
CA GLN A 74 -7.39 2.44 -2.37
C GLN A 74 -8.02 1.22 -1.69
N GLU A 75 -8.21 0.12 -2.42
CA GLU A 75 -8.72 -1.13 -1.84
C GLU A 75 -7.68 -1.79 -0.93
N LEU A 76 -6.41 -1.82 -1.34
CA LEU A 76 -5.32 -2.32 -0.52
C LEU A 76 -5.16 -1.51 0.79
N TRP A 77 -5.33 -0.18 0.70
CA TRP A 77 -5.31 0.72 1.84
C TRP A 77 -6.44 0.41 2.83
N LYS A 78 -7.67 0.16 2.34
CA LYS A 78 -8.78 -0.29 3.19
C LYS A 78 -8.43 -1.62 3.86
N GLU A 79 -7.98 -2.61 3.07
CA GLU A 79 -7.59 -3.92 3.58
C GLU A 79 -6.57 -3.80 4.71
N TYR A 80 -5.50 -3.00 4.53
CA TYR A 80 -4.44 -2.82 5.54
C TYR A 80 -4.98 -2.43 6.92
N PHE A 81 -6.00 -1.58 6.98
CA PHE A 81 -6.55 -1.12 8.27
C PHE A 81 -7.71 -1.99 8.79
N SER A 82 -8.46 -2.68 7.93
CA SER A 82 -9.70 -3.36 8.34
C SER A 82 -9.64 -4.89 8.30
N THR A 83 -8.64 -5.49 7.67
CA THR A 83 -8.59 -6.94 7.51
C THR A 83 -8.10 -7.65 8.78
N GLU A 84 -8.64 -8.84 9.03
CA GLU A 84 -8.12 -9.78 10.03
C GLU A 84 -7.32 -10.94 9.36
N ASP A 85 -7.32 -11.01 8.03
CA ASP A 85 -6.55 -12.03 7.30
C ASP A 85 -5.06 -11.62 7.24
N PRO A 86 -4.15 -12.39 7.87
CA PRO A 86 -2.72 -12.09 7.83
C PRO A 86 -2.11 -12.17 6.43
N ASN A 87 -2.77 -12.85 5.49
CA ASN A 87 -2.32 -12.99 4.11
C ASN A 87 -2.98 -11.99 3.15
N ALA A 88 -3.78 -11.06 3.67
CA ALA A 88 -4.42 -10.05 2.85
C ALA A 88 -3.38 -9.24 2.06
N PRO A 89 -3.57 -9.06 0.75
CA PRO A 89 -2.72 -8.23 -0.10
C PRO A 89 -2.44 -6.84 0.47
N GLY A 90 -3.43 -6.22 1.12
CA GLY A 90 -3.28 -4.92 1.77
C GLY A 90 -2.20 -4.90 2.86
N ASN A 91 -1.89 -6.02 3.53
CA ASN A 91 -0.88 -6.06 4.59
C ASN A 91 0.54 -5.76 4.06
N PHE A 92 0.75 -5.90 2.76
CA PHE A 92 2.06 -5.75 2.12
C PHE A 92 2.33 -4.35 1.57
N ILE A 93 1.40 -3.38 1.74
CA ILE A 93 1.53 -2.02 1.17
C ILE A 93 2.70 -1.21 1.73
N PHE A 94 3.31 -1.63 2.84
CA PHE A 94 4.49 -0.96 3.43
C PHE A 94 5.76 -1.82 3.35
N GLY A 95 5.87 -2.68 2.33
CA GLY A 95 7.11 -3.38 1.98
C GLY A 95 7.51 -4.52 2.91
N ARG A 96 6.76 -4.77 3.99
CA ARG A 96 7.04 -5.83 4.96
C ARG A 96 6.26 -7.09 4.67
N THR A 97 6.87 -8.22 4.98
CA THR A 97 6.27 -9.55 4.83
C THR A 97 6.02 -10.26 6.16
N SER A 98 6.40 -9.63 7.27
CA SER A 98 6.21 -10.11 8.64
C SER A 98 5.60 -9.00 9.50
N PHE A 99 4.70 -9.40 10.41
CA PHE A 99 3.85 -8.52 11.21
C PHE A 99 3.78 -9.01 12.65
#